data_AF-A0A968WVA3-F1
#
_entry.id   AF-A0A968WVA3-F1
#
_cell.length_a   1.000
_cell.length_b   1.000
_cell.length_c   1.000
_cell.angle_alpha   90.00
_cell.angle_beta   90.00
_cell.angle_gamma   90.00
#
_symmetry.space_group_name_H-M   'P 1'
#
loop_
_entity.id
_entity.type
_entity.pdbx_description
1 polymer ?
#
loop_
_entity_poly.entity_id
_entity_poly.type
_entity_poly.pdbx_seq_one_letter_code
_entity_poly.pdbx_strand_id
1 'polypeptide(L)'
;MTDFRNLSKFIGSFPVDYNGWWYFAVPAKCVKKIGLPLPTFIHGDDVEYGVRCAKAGWNCITPLGIGVWHEGFQSRHRTWIVYYDIRNFLIMQTLMFENRNWSSKQITKSLRNRINCEIKKFEYGKVLIMIKGLEDFLKGSNILTEKNPLELHLEIVDLYNKNPFSYKISHNDLNQKIKNPIPVNKNSKPNHKMIKYLKRLLPNFILSKFKKHDYISSDLYLNEKFVPFNAKSLIIHNTWNEELICYNYNEALDKKLRKDVLGLLRDFNKNYEKKKISWQLSVADLQSVSFWTNYLNLKNFHRICFSFFKGVFKTLKNRPISTLGLMDHR
;
A
#
# COMPACT_ATOMS: atom_id res chain seq x y z
N MET A 1 -3.01 45.76 -2.79
CA MET A 1 -2.39 44.67 -2.02
C MET A 1 -3.47 43.72 -1.56
N THR A 2 -3.53 42.51 -2.10
CA THR A 2 -4.46 41.46 -1.68
C THR A 2 -4.08 41.02 -0.27
N ASP A 3 -4.98 41.21 0.69
CA ASP A 3 -4.76 40.79 2.09
C ASP A 3 -4.86 39.26 2.19
N PHE A 4 -3.72 38.58 2.14
CA PHE A 4 -3.64 37.12 2.26
C PHE A 4 -4.09 36.58 3.64
N ARG A 5 -4.35 37.46 4.63
CA ARG A 5 -4.83 37.05 5.96
C ARG A 5 -6.26 36.48 5.95
N ASN A 6 -7.02 36.67 4.86
CA ASN A 6 -8.40 36.18 4.69
C ASN A 6 -8.55 35.21 3.50
N LEU A 7 -7.51 34.43 3.17
CA LEU A 7 -7.57 33.38 2.13
C LEU A 7 -8.77 32.43 2.30
N SER A 8 -9.21 32.17 3.54
CA SER A 8 -10.37 31.31 3.85
C SER A 8 -11.71 31.80 3.28
N LYS A 9 -11.86 33.10 2.97
CA LYS A 9 -13.08 33.65 2.37
C LYS A 9 -13.15 33.46 0.85
N PHE A 10 -11.99 33.26 0.20
CA PHE A 10 -11.87 33.15 -1.26
C PHE A 10 -11.57 31.73 -1.71
N ILE A 11 -10.97 30.94 -0.83
CA ILE A 11 -10.70 29.53 -1.06
C ILE A 11 -11.81 28.74 -0.38
N GLY A 12 -12.75 28.21 -1.18
CA GLY A 12 -13.60 27.14 -0.68
C GLY A 12 -12.72 26.01 -0.14
N SER A 13 -13.10 25.43 0.99
CA SER A 13 -12.34 24.36 1.61
C SER A 13 -13.27 23.22 1.95
N PHE A 14 -12.89 22.00 1.55
CA PHE A 14 -13.65 20.82 1.91
C PHE A 14 -13.02 20.17 3.14
N PRO A 15 -13.80 19.87 4.19
CA PRO A 15 -13.30 19.11 5.32
C PRO A 15 -12.94 17.70 4.86
N VAL A 16 -11.77 17.23 5.28
CA VAL A 16 -11.24 15.90 4.96
C VAL A 16 -10.64 15.28 6.21
N ASP A 17 -10.54 13.96 6.24
CA ASP A 17 -9.91 13.24 7.37
C ASP A 17 -8.38 13.39 7.37
N TYR A 18 -7.76 13.58 6.19
CA TYR A 18 -6.32 13.74 5.99
C TYR A 18 -6.02 14.34 4.62
N ASN A 19 -4.76 14.77 4.39
CA ASN A 19 -4.21 15.07 3.06
C ASN A 19 -2.93 14.24 2.84
N GLY A 20 -2.63 13.93 1.58
CA GLY A 20 -1.39 13.23 1.23
C GLY A 20 -0.14 14.10 1.38
N TRP A 21 1.00 13.48 1.66
CA TRP A 21 2.25 14.19 1.92
C TRP A 21 2.85 14.94 0.73
N TRP A 22 2.34 14.76 -0.49
CA TRP A 22 2.69 15.61 -1.64
C TRP A 22 2.40 17.09 -1.37
N TYR A 23 1.37 17.38 -0.56
CA TYR A 23 1.14 18.72 0.00
C TYR A 23 0.29 18.62 1.28
N PHE A 24 0.96 18.68 2.44
CA PHE A 24 0.28 18.70 3.73
C PHE A 24 0.99 19.66 4.71
N ALA A 25 0.44 20.87 4.85
CA ALA A 25 0.93 21.86 5.80
C ALA A 25 0.32 21.62 7.20
N VAL A 26 1.18 21.34 8.20
CA VAL A 26 0.77 21.07 9.58
C VAL A 26 1.34 22.14 10.51
N PRO A 27 0.53 22.78 11.38
CA PRO A 27 1.04 23.74 12.35
C PRO A 27 2.10 23.11 13.26
N ALA A 28 3.24 23.80 13.48
CA ALA A 28 4.31 23.29 14.35
C ALA A 28 3.82 23.00 15.79
N LYS A 29 2.82 23.75 16.27
CA LYS A 29 2.14 23.48 17.56
C LYS A 29 1.42 22.12 17.57
N CYS A 30 0.81 21.74 16.46
CA CYS A 30 0.20 20.42 16.29
C CYS A 30 1.28 19.33 16.38
N VAL A 31 2.35 19.45 15.58
CA VAL A 31 3.48 18.49 15.57
C VAL A 31 4.07 18.30 16.97
N LYS A 32 4.31 19.39 17.71
CA LYS A 32 4.79 19.33 19.10
C LYS A 32 3.83 18.60 20.06
N LYS A 33 2.52 18.72 19.82
CA LYS A 33 1.48 18.11 20.66
C LYS A 33 1.30 16.63 20.35
N ILE A 34 1.27 16.25 19.07
CA ILE A 34 0.90 14.90 18.66
C ILE A 34 2.10 13.98 18.41
N GLY A 35 3.30 14.53 18.20
CA GLY A 35 4.51 13.77 17.86
C GLY A 35 4.71 13.61 16.35
N LEU A 36 5.67 12.76 15.99
CA LEU A 36 6.08 12.47 14.61
C LEU A 36 5.21 11.36 13.99
N PRO A 37 5.27 11.15 12.66
CA PRO A 37 4.59 10.04 12.00
C PRO A 37 5.07 8.67 12.49
N LEU A 38 4.26 7.64 12.27
CA LEU A 38 4.69 6.26 12.51
C LEU A 38 5.78 5.84 11.49
N PRO A 39 6.76 5.00 11.89
CA PRO A 39 7.82 4.51 11.02
C PRO A 39 7.34 3.36 10.11
N THR A 40 6.27 3.57 9.32
CA THR A 40 5.61 2.54 8.50
C THR A 40 6.21 2.36 7.10
N PHE A 41 7.32 3.05 6.81
CA PHE A 41 8.03 3.12 5.52
C PHE A 41 7.25 3.80 4.39
N ILE A 42 6.11 3.23 3.96
CA ILE A 42 5.26 3.79 2.90
C ILE A 42 3.79 3.42 3.11
N HIS A 43 2.88 4.30 2.71
CA HIS A 43 1.41 4.18 2.76
C HIS A 43 0.80 4.17 4.17
N GLY A 44 -0.23 5.01 4.35
CA GLY A 44 -1.08 5.05 5.53
C GLY A 44 -0.52 5.90 6.67
N ASP A 45 0.73 6.32 6.58
CA ASP A 45 1.38 7.30 7.44
C ASP A 45 0.75 8.70 7.33
N ASP A 46 0.42 9.13 6.12
CA ASP A 46 -0.34 10.36 5.86
C ASP A 46 -1.77 10.32 6.42
N VAL A 47 -2.47 9.19 6.21
CA VAL A 47 -3.81 8.92 6.77
C VAL A 47 -3.77 8.95 8.30
N GLU A 48 -2.83 8.22 8.90
CA GLU A 48 -2.66 8.16 10.35
C GLU A 48 -2.38 9.55 10.93
N TYR A 49 -1.48 10.31 10.32
CA TYR A 49 -1.11 11.63 10.81
C TYR A 49 -2.28 12.62 10.72
N GLY A 50 -3.05 12.60 9.63
CA GLY A 50 -4.21 13.47 9.46
C GLY A 50 -5.33 13.17 10.47
N VAL A 51 -5.67 11.89 10.65
CA VAL A 51 -6.67 11.48 11.64
C VAL A 51 -6.22 11.82 13.07
N ARG A 52 -4.92 11.67 13.37
CA ARG A 52 -4.35 12.07 14.66
C ARG A 52 -4.35 13.58 14.87
N CYS A 53 -4.10 14.37 13.83
CA CYS A 53 -4.28 15.83 13.86
C CYS A 53 -5.72 16.20 14.24
N ALA A 54 -6.71 15.60 13.56
CA ALA A 54 -8.12 15.86 13.80
C ALA A 54 -8.53 15.50 15.24
N LYS A 55 -8.11 14.33 15.76
CA LYS A 55 -8.32 13.94 17.17
C LYS A 55 -7.73 14.93 18.17
N ALA A 56 -6.65 15.62 17.81
CA ALA A 56 -6.01 16.63 18.65
C ALA A 56 -6.63 18.04 18.54
N GLY A 57 -7.70 18.19 17.76
CA GLY A 57 -8.42 19.45 17.53
C GLY A 57 -8.00 20.21 16.26
N TRP A 58 -7.20 19.60 15.39
CA TRP A 58 -6.69 20.22 14.16
C TRP A 58 -7.33 19.56 12.94
N ASN A 59 -8.50 20.06 12.54
CA ASN A 59 -9.23 19.54 11.39
C ASN A 59 -8.45 19.77 10.08
N CYS A 60 -8.42 18.75 9.23
CA CYS A 60 -7.79 18.85 7.92
C CYS A 60 -8.78 19.45 6.91
N ILE A 61 -8.24 20.27 6.00
CA ILE A 61 -8.98 20.83 4.88
C ILE A 61 -8.19 20.62 3.59
N THR A 62 -8.90 20.50 2.46
CA THR A 62 -8.30 20.65 1.13
C THR A 62 -8.71 22.01 0.55
N PRO A 63 -7.78 22.98 0.45
CA PRO A 63 -8.06 24.30 -0.11
C PRO A 63 -8.25 24.24 -1.63
N LEU A 64 -9.33 24.85 -2.13
CA LEU A 64 -9.47 25.14 -3.56
C LEU A 64 -8.35 26.09 -4.05
N GLY A 65 -7.86 25.86 -5.27
CA GLY A 65 -6.87 26.74 -5.90
C GLY A 65 -5.42 26.54 -5.46
N ILE A 66 -5.14 25.62 -4.53
CA ILE A 66 -3.78 25.18 -4.24
C ILE A 66 -3.63 23.75 -4.74
N GLY A 67 -2.72 23.56 -5.69
CA GLY A 67 -2.42 22.26 -6.28
C GLY A 67 -0.93 22.12 -6.53
N VAL A 68 -0.47 20.88 -6.52
CA VAL A 68 0.90 20.51 -6.89
C VAL A 68 0.83 19.51 -8.04
N TRP A 69 1.78 19.59 -8.95
CA TRP A 69 1.96 18.53 -9.94
C TRP A 69 2.57 17.32 -9.24
N HIS A 70 1.89 16.18 -9.33
CA HIS A 70 2.35 14.90 -8.80
C HIS A 70 1.98 13.80 -9.80
N GLU A 71 2.81 12.77 -9.88
CA GLU A 71 2.54 11.63 -10.75
C GLU A 71 1.24 10.93 -10.35
N GLY A 72 0.39 10.64 -11.34
CA GLY A 72 -0.83 9.89 -11.14
C GLY A 72 -0.57 8.42 -10.82
N PHE A 73 -1.51 7.79 -10.10
CA PHE A 73 -1.39 6.37 -9.73
C PHE A 73 -1.84 5.40 -10.84
N GLN A 74 -2.45 5.92 -11.91
CA GLN A 74 -3.18 5.12 -12.89
C GLN A 74 -2.27 4.24 -13.77
N SER A 75 -1.02 4.67 -14.00
CA SER A 75 -0.03 3.91 -14.76
C SER A 75 0.58 2.74 -13.98
N ARG A 76 0.43 2.72 -12.65
CA ARG A 76 1.18 1.82 -11.77
C ARG A 76 0.34 0.61 -11.39
N HIS A 77 0.69 -0.55 -11.93
CA HIS A 77 0.15 -1.82 -11.44
C HIS A 77 0.55 -2.00 -9.97
N ARG A 78 -0.43 -2.17 -9.07
CA ARG A 78 -0.15 -2.41 -7.65
C ARG A 78 0.57 -3.76 -7.52
N THR A 79 1.83 -3.76 -7.11
CA THR A 79 2.67 -4.97 -6.97
C THR A 79 2.97 -5.25 -5.49
N TRP A 80 4.20 -4.99 -5.04
CA TRP A 80 4.71 -5.18 -3.69
C TRP A 80 4.02 -4.30 -2.64
N ILE A 81 3.43 -3.18 -3.08
CA ILE A 81 2.80 -2.18 -2.20
C ILE A 81 1.68 -2.77 -1.34
N VAL A 82 1.05 -3.86 -1.80
CA VAL A 82 -0.05 -4.52 -1.10
C VAL A 82 0.38 -5.11 0.26
N TYR A 83 1.66 -5.41 0.46
CA TYR A 83 2.21 -5.77 1.78
C TYR A 83 1.95 -4.65 2.80
N TYR A 84 2.36 -3.43 2.45
CA TYR A 84 2.21 -2.25 3.31
C TYR A 84 0.73 -1.89 3.49
N ASP A 85 -0.07 -2.00 2.43
CA ASP A 85 -1.52 -1.79 2.52
C ASP A 85 -2.19 -2.72 3.54
N ILE A 86 -1.73 -3.98 3.69
CA ILE A 86 -2.29 -4.90 4.69
C ILE A 86 -1.74 -4.58 6.07
N ARG A 87 -0.41 -4.52 6.22
CA ARG A 87 0.24 -4.33 7.51
C ARG A 87 -0.16 -3.01 8.14
N ASN A 88 -0.02 -1.91 7.40
CA ASN A 88 -0.24 -0.56 7.91
C ASN A 88 -1.74 -0.30 8.11
N PHE A 89 -2.63 -0.87 7.28
CA PHE A 89 -4.07 -0.84 7.54
C PHE A 89 -4.41 -1.46 8.90
N LEU A 90 -3.85 -2.61 9.23
CA LEU A 90 -4.12 -3.27 10.51
C LEU A 90 -3.58 -2.48 11.70
N ILE A 91 -2.41 -1.85 11.55
CA ILE A 91 -1.86 -0.91 12.55
C ILE A 91 -2.82 0.28 12.73
N MET A 92 -3.29 0.91 11.66
CA MET A 92 -4.24 2.02 11.78
C MET A 92 -5.57 1.59 12.41
N GLN A 93 -6.06 0.38 12.09
CA GLN A 93 -7.26 -0.18 12.70
C GLN A 93 -7.15 -0.34 14.21
N THR A 94 -5.95 -0.61 14.74
CA THR A 94 -5.74 -0.72 16.19
C THR A 94 -5.59 0.64 16.88
N LEU A 95 -5.09 1.66 16.18
CA LEU A 95 -4.73 2.95 16.77
C LEU A 95 -5.77 4.07 16.57
N MET A 96 -6.43 4.11 15.41
CA MET A 96 -7.13 5.32 14.96
C MET A 96 -8.65 5.15 14.91
N PHE A 97 -9.15 3.98 14.53
CA PHE A 97 -10.55 3.78 14.17
C PHE A 97 -11.45 3.26 15.30
N GLU A 98 -11.20 3.69 16.54
CA GLU A 98 -12.03 3.33 17.71
C GLU A 98 -13.51 3.64 17.46
N ASN A 99 -13.83 4.81 16.89
CA ASN A 99 -15.20 5.22 16.59
C ASN A 99 -15.91 4.34 15.53
N ARG A 100 -15.16 3.59 14.70
CA ARG A 100 -15.77 2.65 13.73
C ARG A 100 -16.22 1.36 14.40
N ASN A 101 -15.74 1.03 15.60
CA ASN A 101 -16.10 -0.16 16.38
C ASN A 101 -16.13 -1.46 15.55
N TRP A 102 -15.15 -1.65 14.65
CA TRP A 102 -15.06 -2.89 13.89
C TRP A 102 -14.59 -4.04 14.78
N SER A 103 -15.41 -5.07 14.88
CA SER A 103 -15.04 -6.33 15.52
C SER A 103 -13.92 -7.05 14.75
N SER A 104 -13.14 -7.87 15.46
CA SER A 104 -12.13 -8.75 14.84
C SER A 104 -12.72 -9.60 13.72
N LYS A 105 -13.98 -10.04 13.85
CA LYS A 105 -14.71 -10.79 12.81
C LYS A 105 -14.94 -9.96 11.53
N GLN A 106 -15.29 -8.68 11.65
CA GLN A 106 -15.49 -7.80 10.50
C GLN A 106 -14.17 -7.54 9.76
N ILE A 107 -13.08 -7.28 10.51
CA ILE A 107 -11.75 -7.10 9.92
C ILE A 107 -11.29 -8.38 9.24
N THR A 108 -11.44 -9.54 9.90
CA THR A 108 -11.13 -10.86 9.35
C THR A 108 -11.89 -11.14 8.05
N LYS A 109 -13.18 -10.79 8.00
CA LYS A 109 -14.00 -10.91 6.80
C LYS A 109 -13.50 -10.00 5.66
N SER A 110 -13.11 -8.76 5.98
CA SER A 110 -12.54 -7.82 5.02
C SER A 110 -11.22 -8.35 4.43
N LEU A 111 -10.29 -8.78 5.29
CA LEU A 111 -9.02 -9.38 4.89
C LEU A 111 -9.24 -10.62 4.01
N ARG A 112 -10.13 -11.53 4.43
CA ARG A 112 -10.49 -12.73 3.66
C ARG A 112 -10.98 -12.37 2.26
N ASN A 113 -11.87 -11.38 2.15
CA ASN A 113 -12.39 -10.96 0.86
C ASN A 113 -11.28 -10.41 -0.03
N ARG A 114 -10.43 -9.51 0.51
CA ARG A 114 -9.32 -8.90 -0.25
C ARG A 114 -8.34 -9.95 -0.75
N ILE A 115 -7.92 -10.89 0.11
CA ILE A 115 -7.01 -11.98 -0.27
C ILE A 115 -7.66 -12.91 -1.30
N ASN A 116 -8.93 -13.27 -1.10
CA ASN A 116 -9.65 -14.12 -2.05
C ASN A 116 -9.81 -13.48 -3.45
N CYS A 117 -9.88 -12.15 -3.55
CA CYS A 117 -9.89 -11.47 -4.84
C CYS A 117 -8.59 -11.75 -5.62
N GLU A 118 -7.44 -11.65 -4.94
CA GLU A 118 -6.13 -11.91 -5.56
C GLU A 118 -5.95 -13.39 -5.93
N ILE A 119 -6.37 -14.31 -5.06
CA ILE A 119 -6.34 -15.75 -5.37
C ILE A 119 -7.18 -16.06 -6.62
N LYS A 120 -8.38 -15.47 -6.75
CA LYS A 120 -9.26 -15.69 -7.92
C LYS A 120 -8.72 -15.12 -9.22
N LYS A 121 -7.83 -14.13 -9.14
CA LYS A 121 -7.10 -13.56 -10.29
C LYS A 121 -5.77 -14.27 -10.57
N PHE A 122 -5.46 -15.35 -9.84
CA PHE A 122 -4.20 -16.09 -9.93
C PHE A 122 -2.96 -15.22 -9.60
N GLU A 123 -3.16 -14.12 -8.87
CA GLU A 123 -2.09 -13.22 -8.43
C GLU A 123 -1.43 -13.74 -7.15
N TYR A 124 -0.88 -14.96 -7.21
CA TYR A 124 -0.34 -15.62 -6.02
C TYR A 124 0.81 -14.85 -5.37
N GLY A 125 1.61 -14.11 -6.13
CA GLY A 125 2.64 -13.20 -5.61
C GLY A 125 2.07 -12.17 -4.63
N LYS A 126 0.91 -11.56 -4.94
CA LYS A 126 0.21 -10.65 -4.03
C LYS A 126 -0.27 -11.38 -2.78
N VAL A 127 -0.80 -12.59 -2.93
CA VAL A 127 -1.30 -13.38 -1.80
C VAL A 127 -0.17 -13.67 -0.81
N LEU A 128 1.03 -14.05 -1.29
CA LEU A 128 2.20 -14.30 -0.44
C LEU A 128 2.59 -13.08 0.39
N ILE A 129 2.69 -11.91 -0.25
CA ILE A 129 3.06 -10.68 0.47
C ILE A 129 1.92 -10.17 1.38
N MET A 130 0.65 -10.45 1.06
CA MET A 130 -0.48 -10.14 1.94
C MET A 130 -0.48 -11.00 3.21
N ILE A 131 -0.19 -12.30 3.07
CA ILE A 131 0.03 -13.22 4.20
C ILE A 131 1.15 -12.69 5.07
N LYS A 132 2.30 -12.37 4.47
CA LYS A 132 3.47 -11.81 5.15
C LYS A 132 3.14 -10.49 5.89
N GLY A 133 2.36 -9.60 5.30
CA GLY A 133 1.91 -8.36 5.95
C GLY A 133 1.03 -8.61 7.17
N LEU A 134 0.14 -9.61 7.11
CA LEU A 134 -0.69 -10.04 8.22
C LEU A 134 0.13 -10.72 9.33
N GLU A 135 1.09 -11.57 8.97
CA GLU A 135 2.03 -12.20 9.91
C GLU A 135 2.88 -11.15 10.65
N ASP A 136 3.44 -10.18 9.93
CA ASP A 136 4.28 -9.14 10.55
C ASP A 136 3.44 -8.24 11.47
N PHE A 137 2.19 -7.92 11.12
CA PHE A 137 1.28 -7.25 12.06
C PHE A 137 1.08 -8.07 13.36
N LEU A 138 0.93 -9.39 13.24
CA LEU A 138 0.74 -10.28 14.38
C LEU A 138 2.00 -10.45 15.23
N LYS A 139 3.21 -10.15 14.73
CA LYS A 139 4.41 -10.14 15.57
C LYS A 139 4.38 -8.99 16.57
N GLY A 140 3.94 -7.80 16.14
CA GLY A 140 3.80 -6.61 16.98
C GLY A 140 4.69 -5.47 16.51
N SER A 141 4.81 -4.40 17.30
CA SER A 141 5.48 -3.16 16.89
C SER A 141 6.97 -3.25 16.64
N ASN A 142 7.65 -4.23 17.23
CA ASN A 142 9.09 -4.44 17.01
C ASN A 142 9.44 -4.66 15.54
N ILE A 143 8.51 -5.15 14.72
CA ILE A 143 8.75 -5.31 13.27
C ILE A 143 9.08 -4.00 12.55
N LEU A 144 8.75 -2.84 13.13
CA LEU A 144 9.08 -1.53 12.58
C LEU A 144 10.53 -1.10 12.87
N THR A 145 11.20 -1.77 13.82
CA THR A 145 12.58 -1.49 14.25
C THR A 145 13.55 -2.64 14.05
N GLU A 146 13.06 -3.88 13.99
CA GLU A 146 13.87 -5.10 13.87
C GLU A 146 14.75 -5.12 12.63
N LYS A 147 14.29 -4.51 11.53
CA LYS A 147 14.96 -4.56 10.24
C LYS A 147 15.03 -3.21 9.57
N ASN A 148 16.12 -2.98 8.82
CA ASN A 148 16.22 -1.84 7.94
C ASN A 148 15.05 -1.84 6.93
N PRO A 149 14.33 -0.71 6.74
CA PRO A 149 13.18 -0.66 5.85
C PRO A 149 13.47 -1.00 4.39
N LEU A 150 14.66 -0.65 3.89
CA LEU A 150 15.07 -0.94 2.51
C LEU A 150 15.34 -2.44 2.32
N GLU A 151 16.01 -3.06 3.29
CA GLU A 151 16.22 -4.52 3.24
C GLU A 151 14.89 -5.27 3.30
N LEU A 152 13.98 -4.87 4.19
CA LEU A 152 12.63 -5.43 4.23
C LEU A 152 11.92 -5.22 2.89
N HIS A 153 12.01 -4.04 2.30
CA HIS A 153 11.40 -3.74 1.02
C HIS A 153 11.88 -4.68 -0.09
N LEU A 154 13.19 -4.89 -0.20
CA LEU A 154 13.78 -5.80 -1.18
C LEU A 154 13.28 -7.24 -0.97
N GLU A 155 13.18 -7.71 0.28
CA GLU A 155 12.62 -9.04 0.57
C GLU A 155 11.15 -9.19 0.15
N ILE A 156 10.34 -8.13 0.32
CA ILE A 156 8.95 -8.14 -0.11
C ILE A 156 8.85 -8.15 -1.64
N VAL A 157 9.71 -7.41 -2.34
CA VAL A 157 9.81 -7.44 -3.80
C VAL A 157 10.21 -8.84 -4.28
N ASP A 158 11.20 -9.45 -3.65
CA ASP A 158 11.63 -10.81 -3.97
C ASP A 158 10.53 -11.83 -3.70
N LEU A 159 9.83 -11.72 -2.56
CA LEU A 159 8.72 -12.60 -2.22
C LEU A 159 7.55 -12.46 -3.22
N TYR A 160 7.26 -11.26 -3.69
CA TYR A 160 6.29 -11.04 -4.76
C TYR A 160 6.72 -11.72 -6.07
N ASN A 161 8.00 -11.57 -6.44
CA ASN A 161 8.57 -12.11 -7.67
C ASN A 161 8.82 -13.63 -7.64
N LYS A 162 8.84 -14.27 -6.46
CA LYS A 162 8.94 -15.74 -6.31
C LYS A 162 7.78 -16.51 -6.95
N ASN A 163 6.71 -15.84 -7.38
CA ASN A 163 5.59 -16.49 -8.07
C ASN A 163 5.92 -16.76 -9.55
N PRO A 164 6.25 -18.01 -9.95
CA PRO A 164 6.60 -18.32 -11.34
C PRO A 164 5.39 -18.33 -12.29
N PHE A 165 4.18 -18.17 -11.74
CA PHE A 165 2.94 -18.27 -12.50
C PHE A 165 2.46 -16.93 -13.06
N SER A 166 3.28 -15.87 -12.99
CA SER A 166 3.00 -14.57 -13.59
C SER A 166 4.18 -14.07 -14.43
N TYR A 167 3.93 -13.63 -15.65
CA TYR A 167 4.96 -13.13 -16.57
C TYR A 167 4.39 -12.15 -17.59
N LYS A 168 5.23 -11.23 -18.09
CA LYS A 168 4.88 -10.34 -19.20
C LYS A 168 4.83 -11.14 -20.50
N ILE A 169 3.86 -10.86 -21.37
CA ILE A 169 3.71 -11.51 -22.69
C ILE A 169 3.68 -10.43 -23.79
N SER A 170 4.24 -10.72 -24.96
CA SER A 170 4.16 -9.79 -26.09
C SER A 170 2.81 -9.91 -26.82
N HIS A 171 2.42 -8.88 -27.56
CA HIS A 171 1.22 -8.91 -28.40
C HIS A 171 1.29 -10.00 -29.48
N ASN A 172 2.48 -10.26 -30.04
CA ASN A 172 2.69 -11.33 -31.02
C ASN A 172 2.48 -12.71 -30.39
N ASP A 173 3.05 -12.95 -29.21
CA ASP A 173 2.88 -14.20 -28.48
C ASP A 173 1.42 -14.41 -28.06
N LEU A 174 0.70 -13.33 -27.71
CA LEU A 174 -0.73 -13.39 -27.40
C LEU A 174 -1.55 -13.88 -28.60
N ASN A 175 -1.31 -13.29 -29.77
CA ASN A 175 -1.98 -13.64 -31.03
C ASN A 175 -1.71 -15.10 -31.44
N GLN A 176 -0.50 -15.60 -31.16
CA GLN A 176 -0.16 -17.01 -31.39
C GLN A 176 -0.78 -17.94 -30.34
N LYS A 177 -0.81 -17.52 -29.07
CA LYS A 177 -1.28 -18.32 -27.93
C LYS A 177 -2.80 -18.53 -27.97
N ILE A 178 -3.57 -17.57 -28.49
CA ILE A 178 -5.03 -17.57 -28.35
C ILE A 178 -5.73 -17.49 -29.71
N LYS A 179 -6.24 -18.65 -30.18
CA LYS A 179 -7.05 -18.71 -31.40
C LYS A 179 -8.47 -18.15 -31.24
N ASN A 180 -9.04 -18.14 -30.02
CA ASN A 180 -10.39 -17.65 -29.71
C ASN A 180 -10.46 -17.13 -28.26
N PRO A 181 -10.15 -15.84 -28.00
CA PRO A 181 -10.21 -15.29 -26.66
C PRO A 181 -11.65 -15.11 -26.18
N ILE A 182 -11.90 -15.38 -24.90
CA ILE A 182 -13.15 -14.95 -24.26
C ILE A 182 -12.86 -13.62 -23.56
N PRO A 183 -13.35 -12.47 -24.06
CA PRO A 183 -13.14 -11.18 -23.42
C PRO A 183 -14.00 -11.02 -22.16
N VAL A 184 -13.50 -10.28 -21.16
CA VAL A 184 -14.35 -9.67 -20.13
C VAL A 184 -15.25 -8.65 -20.81
N ASN A 185 -16.53 -8.99 -21.00
CA ASN A 185 -17.48 -8.09 -21.63
C ASN A 185 -17.98 -7.05 -20.61
N LYS A 186 -18.04 -5.77 -20.99
CA LYS A 186 -18.61 -4.67 -20.16
C LYS A 186 -20.02 -4.98 -19.63
N ASN A 187 -20.75 -5.84 -20.36
CA ASN A 187 -22.14 -6.20 -20.09
C ASN A 187 -22.36 -7.67 -19.70
N SER A 188 -21.32 -8.48 -19.45
CA SER A 188 -21.52 -9.83 -18.91
C SER A 188 -21.93 -9.76 -17.43
N LYS A 189 -23.18 -9.36 -17.16
CA LYS A 189 -23.82 -9.64 -15.88
C LYS A 189 -23.80 -11.17 -15.75
N PRO A 190 -23.17 -11.75 -14.70
CA PRO A 190 -23.26 -13.17 -14.46
C PRO A 190 -24.74 -13.47 -14.26
N ASN A 191 -25.36 -14.17 -15.21
CA ASN A 191 -26.82 -14.18 -15.33
C ASN A 191 -27.53 -14.99 -14.23
N HIS A 192 -26.84 -15.44 -13.20
CA HIS A 192 -27.47 -16.04 -12.02
C HIS A 192 -26.82 -15.55 -10.73
N LYS A 193 -27.63 -14.96 -9.83
CA LYS A 193 -27.26 -14.66 -8.43
C LYS A 193 -26.58 -15.86 -7.75
N MET A 194 -26.99 -17.07 -8.13
CA MET A 194 -26.50 -18.36 -7.67
C MET A 194 -25.02 -18.61 -8.06
N ILE A 195 -24.60 -18.30 -9.29
CA ILE A 195 -23.19 -18.42 -9.72
C ILE A 195 -22.30 -17.45 -8.95
N LYS A 196 -22.77 -16.22 -8.66
CA LYS A 196 -22.04 -15.26 -7.81
C LYS A 196 -21.90 -15.76 -6.37
N TYR A 197 -22.96 -16.38 -5.83
CA TYR A 197 -22.96 -16.96 -4.49
C TYR A 197 -22.00 -18.16 -4.41
N LEU A 198 -22.06 -19.07 -5.39
CA LEU A 198 -21.14 -20.19 -5.51
C LEU A 198 -19.69 -19.72 -5.69
N LYS A 199 -19.40 -18.68 -6.49
CA LYS A 199 -18.06 -18.07 -6.60
C LYS A 199 -17.54 -17.53 -5.27
N ARG A 200 -18.43 -17.09 -4.39
CA ARG A 200 -18.05 -16.57 -3.07
C ARG A 200 -17.63 -17.68 -2.12
N LEU A 201 -18.18 -18.89 -2.30
CA LEU A 201 -18.04 -20.00 -1.37
C LEU A 201 -17.13 -21.12 -1.87
N LEU A 202 -17.06 -21.34 -3.18
CA LEU A 202 -16.35 -22.45 -3.81
C LEU A 202 -15.06 -21.96 -4.48
N PRO A 203 -13.91 -22.57 -4.18
CA PRO A 203 -12.67 -22.42 -4.93
C PRO A 203 -12.83 -22.79 -6.42
N ASN A 204 -11.97 -22.21 -7.26
CA ASN A 204 -11.96 -22.47 -8.70
C ASN A 204 -11.71 -23.96 -9.04
N PHE A 205 -11.11 -24.75 -8.14
CA PHE A 205 -10.86 -26.18 -8.35
C PHE A 205 -12.12 -27.07 -8.30
N ILE A 206 -13.25 -26.62 -7.73
CA ILE A 206 -14.43 -27.48 -7.49
C ILE A 206 -15.15 -27.85 -8.79
N LEU A 207 -14.80 -27.24 -9.92
CA LEU A 207 -15.41 -27.52 -11.23
C LEU A 207 -14.36 -27.89 -12.30
N SER A 208 -13.40 -28.74 -11.94
CA SER A 208 -12.36 -29.27 -12.84
C SER A 208 -12.86 -30.02 -14.08
N LYS A 209 -14.17 -30.35 -14.13
CA LYS A 209 -14.81 -31.08 -15.24
C LYS A 209 -15.05 -30.23 -16.49
N PHE A 210 -14.96 -28.91 -16.42
CA PHE A 210 -15.11 -28.04 -17.59
C PHE A 210 -13.78 -27.85 -18.33
N LYS A 211 -13.85 -27.76 -19.67
CA LYS A 211 -12.68 -27.43 -20.50
C LYS A 211 -12.09 -26.10 -20.04
N LYS A 212 -10.78 -26.06 -19.82
CA LYS A 212 -10.09 -24.86 -19.34
C LYS A 212 -9.76 -23.93 -20.51
N HIS A 213 -9.94 -22.62 -20.31
CA HIS A 213 -9.72 -21.59 -21.34
C HIS A 213 -8.84 -20.44 -20.86
N ASP A 214 -8.11 -19.80 -21.77
CA ASP A 214 -7.42 -18.55 -21.50
C ASP A 214 -8.43 -17.39 -21.53
N TYR A 215 -8.28 -16.43 -20.62
CA TYR A 215 -9.23 -15.34 -20.42
C TYR A 215 -8.52 -13.99 -20.46
N ILE A 216 -9.07 -13.02 -21.20
CA ILE A 216 -8.45 -11.70 -21.38
C ILE A 216 -9.34 -10.61 -20.79
N SER A 217 -8.73 -9.69 -20.05
CA SER A 217 -9.38 -8.51 -19.49
C SER A 217 -8.49 -7.28 -19.65
N SER A 218 -9.09 -6.10 -19.80
CA SER A 218 -8.41 -4.87 -19.39
C SER A 218 -8.41 -4.75 -17.87
N ASP A 219 -7.38 -4.14 -17.33
CA ASP A 219 -7.25 -3.72 -15.94
C ASP A 219 -8.45 -2.88 -15.43
N LEU A 220 -9.00 -1.99 -16.26
CA LEU A 220 -10.17 -1.14 -15.92
C LEU A 220 -11.45 -1.93 -15.65
N TYR A 221 -11.62 -3.07 -16.30
CA TYR A 221 -12.84 -3.89 -16.23
C TYR A 221 -12.65 -5.16 -15.42
N LEU A 222 -11.45 -5.41 -14.91
CA LEU A 222 -11.16 -6.63 -14.17
C LEU A 222 -11.85 -6.63 -12.80
N ASN A 223 -12.73 -7.61 -12.62
CA ASN A 223 -13.30 -7.93 -11.32
C ASN A 223 -13.14 -9.43 -11.06
N GLU A 224 -12.79 -9.80 -9.82
CA GLU A 224 -12.60 -11.20 -9.42
C GLU A 224 -13.86 -12.06 -9.66
N LYS A 225 -15.04 -11.43 -9.66
CA LYS A 225 -16.32 -12.11 -9.92
C LYS A 225 -16.49 -12.49 -11.38
N PHE A 226 -15.81 -11.83 -12.32
CA PHE A 226 -15.90 -12.10 -13.74
C PHE A 226 -14.93 -13.19 -14.20
N VAL A 227 -13.81 -13.40 -13.50
CA VAL A 227 -12.84 -14.47 -13.83
C VAL A 227 -13.52 -15.85 -13.81
N PRO A 228 -13.64 -16.56 -14.94
CA PRO A 228 -14.34 -17.86 -15.01
C PRO A 228 -13.69 -18.92 -14.12
N PHE A 229 -14.49 -19.84 -13.59
CA PHE A 229 -13.97 -20.93 -12.74
C PHE A 229 -13.03 -21.87 -13.49
N ASN A 230 -13.27 -22.05 -14.79
CA ASN A 230 -12.46 -22.86 -15.71
C ASN A 230 -11.36 -22.04 -16.40
N ALA A 231 -11.01 -20.84 -15.91
CA ALA A 231 -9.89 -20.11 -16.46
C ALA A 231 -8.58 -20.87 -16.21
N LYS A 232 -7.86 -21.18 -17.30
CA LYS A 232 -6.51 -21.75 -17.29
C LYS A 232 -5.48 -20.66 -17.01
N SER A 233 -5.66 -19.52 -17.65
CA SER A 233 -4.85 -18.33 -17.45
C SER A 233 -5.73 -17.07 -17.53
N LEU A 234 -5.30 -16.02 -16.86
CA LEU A 234 -5.86 -14.69 -16.91
C LEU A 234 -4.80 -13.74 -17.49
N ILE A 235 -5.12 -13.08 -18.57
CA ILE A 235 -4.25 -12.12 -19.23
C ILE A 235 -4.85 -10.74 -19.05
N ILE A 236 -4.08 -9.85 -18.44
CA ILE A 236 -4.47 -8.49 -18.12
C ILE A 236 -3.73 -7.55 -19.06
N HIS A 237 -4.50 -6.75 -19.79
CA HIS A 237 -4.00 -5.62 -20.58
C HIS A 237 -4.09 -4.35 -19.73
N ASN A 238 -2.94 -3.73 -19.47
CA ASN A 238 -2.85 -2.43 -18.83
C ASN A 238 -3.19 -1.35 -19.86
N THR A 239 -4.25 -0.59 -19.59
CA THR A 239 -4.77 0.40 -20.54
C THR A 239 -3.94 1.67 -20.65
N TRP A 240 -3.02 1.90 -19.72
CA TRP A 240 -2.19 3.11 -19.69
C TRP A 240 -0.84 2.94 -20.37
N ASN A 241 -0.22 1.77 -20.25
CA ASN A 241 1.12 1.51 -20.80
C ASN A 241 1.15 0.36 -21.82
N GLU A 242 -0.02 -0.19 -22.18
CA GLU A 242 -0.19 -1.28 -23.14
C GLU A 242 0.52 -2.59 -22.76
N GLU A 243 0.97 -2.74 -21.50
CA GLU A 243 1.61 -3.97 -21.06
C GLU A 243 0.59 -5.10 -20.88
N LEU A 244 0.99 -6.30 -21.29
CA LEU A 244 0.22 -7.53 -21.10
C LEU A 244 0.91 -8.41 -20.05
N ILE A 245 0.17 -8.77 -19.00
CA ILE A 245 0.64 -9.70 -17.96
C ILE A 245 -0.26 -10.93 -17.95
N CYS A 246 0.36 -12.10 -18.07
CA CYS A 246 -0.31 -13.39 -18.01
C CYS A 246 -0.14 -14.01 -16.62
N TYR A 247 -1.24 -14.49 -16.04
CA TYR A 247 -1.30 -15.22 -14.77
C TYR A 247 -1.86 -16.62 -15.00
N ASN A 248 -1.08 -17.65 -14.72
CA ASN A 248 -1.48 -19.04 -14.89
C ASN A 248 -2.09 -19.60 -13.60
N TYR A 249 -3.19 -20.33 -13.74
CA TYR A 249 -3.78 -21.05 -12.63
C TYR A 249 -2.87 -22.21 -12.19
N ASN A 250 -2.62 -22.30 -10.88
CA ASN A 250 -1.92 -23.43 -10.28
C ASN A 250 -2.75 -24.02 -9.13
N GLU A 251 -3.25 -25.24 -9.31
CA GLU A 251 -4.17 -25.87 -8.36
C GLU A 251 -3.51 -26.21 -7.02
N ALA A 252 -2.27 -26.71 -7.03
CA ALA A 252 -1.55 -27.08 -5.82
C ALA A 252 -1.28 -25.85 -4.94
N LEU A 253 -0.79 -24.77 -5.56
CA LEU A 253 -0.51 -23.51 -4.89
C LEU A 253 -1.79 -22.82 -4.41
N ASP A 254 -2.86 -22.80 -5.22
CA ASP A 254 -4.17 -22.26 -4.82
C ASP A 254 -4.71 -22.96 -3.55
N LYS A 255 -4.71 -24.30 -3.53
CA LYS A 255 -5.14 -25.09 -2.37
C LYS A 255 -4.29 -24.81 -1.14
N LYS A 256 -2.96 -24.76 -1.30
CA LYS A 256 -2.03 -24.45 -0.21
C LYS A 256 -2.30 -23.06 0.37
N LEU A 257 -2.32 -22.02 -0.48
CA LEU A 257 -2.54 -20.64 -0.03
C LEU A 257 -3.88 -20.45 0.65
N ARG A 258 -4.95 -21.11 0.17
CA ARG A 258 -6.25 -21.06 0.85
C ARG A 258 -6.19 -21.68 2.25
N LYS A 259 -5.49 -22.80 2.41
CA LYS A 259 -5.30 -23.44 3.72
C LYS A 259 -4.51 -22.52 4.66
N ASP A 260 -3.40 -21.96 4.18
CA ASP A 260 -2.52 -21.07 4.95
C ASP A 260 -3.28 -19.80 5.38
N VAL A 261 -4.01 -19.17 4.46
CA VAL A 261 -4.86 -17.99 4.74
C VAL A 261 -5.96 -18.31 5.75
N LEU A 262 -6.60 -19.47 5.65
CA LEU A 262 -7.62 -19.87 6.62
C LEU A 262 -7.04 -20.05 8.03
N GLY A 263 -5.87 -20.66 8.15
CA GLY A 263 -5.15 -20.79 9.42
C GLY A 263 -4.81 -19.43 10.00
N LEU A 264 -4.13 -18.60 9.22
CA LEU A 264 -3.68 -17.28 9.65
C LEU A 264 -4.83 -16.35 10.04
N LEU A 265 -5.95 -16.39 9.32
CA LEU A 265 -7.13 -15.59 9.66
C LEU A 265 -7.81 -16.06 10.96
N ARG A 266 -7.75 -17.36 11.29
CA ARG A 266 -8.21 -17.87 12.59
C ARG A 266 -7.31 -17.35 13.70
N ASP A 267 -6.00 -17.42 13.50
CA ASP A 267 -5.02 -16.92 14.48
C ASP A 267 -5.14 -15.41 14.68
N PHE A 268 -5.32 -14.65 13.60
CA PHE A 268 -5.61 -13.22 13.66
C PHE A 268 -6.87 -12.94 14.48
N ASN A 269 -7.99 -13.59 14.15
CA ASN A 269 -9.24 -13.35 14.85
C ASN A 269 -9.17 -13.69 16.34
N LYS A 270 -8.39 -14.71 16.73
CA LYS A 270 -8.15 -15.10 18.12
C LYS A 270 -7.27 -14.11 18.87
N ASN A 271 -6.22 -13.59 18.21
CA ASN A 271 -5.19 -12.77 18.86
C ASN A 271 -5.37 -11.25 18.67
N TYR A 272 -6.35 -10.81 17.89
CA TYR A 272 -6.52 -9.41 17.49
C TYR A 272 -6.57 -8.46 18.68
N GLU A 273 -7.41 -8.72 19.69
CA GLU A 273 -7.55 -7.80 20.84
C GLU A 273 -6.25 -7.67 21.64
N LYS A 274 -5.54 -8.78 21.84
CA LYS A 274 -4.22 -8.76 22.49
C LYS A 274 -3.23 -7.93 21.69
N LYS A 275 -3.22 -8.09 20.36
CA LYS A 275 -2.33 -7.33 19.48
C LYS A 275 -2.71 -5.86 19.39
N LYS A 276 -4.01 -5.54 19.40
CA LYS A 276 -4.51 -4.16 19.48
C LYS A 276 -3.94 -3.44 20.70
N ILE A 277 -4.07 -4.02 21.90
CA ILE A 277 -3.52 -3.44 23.12
C ILE A 277 -2.00 -3.28 23.01
N SER A 278 -1.28 -4.30 22.53
CA SER A 278 0.17 -4.24 22.36
C SER A 278 0.61 -3.10 21.43
N TRP A 279 -0.10 -2.88 20.32
CA TRP A 279 0.18 -1.78 19.39
C TRP A 279 -0.11 -0.42 20.05
N GLN A 280 -1.24 -0.29 20.74
CA GLN A 280 -1.63 0.92 21.46
C GLN A 280 -0.61 1.31 22.55
N LEU A 281 -0.03 0.34 23.27
CA LEU A 281 1.00 0.60 24.28
C LEU A 281 2.32 1.11 23.68
N SER A 282 2.68 0.66 22.47
CA SER A 282 3.94 1.06 21.82
C SER A 282 3.88 2.38 21.06
N VAL A 283 2.68 2.88 20.76
CA VAL A 283 2.50 3.99 19.80
C VAL A 283 3.19 5.28 20.24
N ALA A 284 3.15 5.58 21.54
CA ALA A 284 3.72 6.81 22.09
C ALA A 284 5.23 6.88 21.90
N ASP A 285 5.92 5.75 22.04
CA ASP A 285 7.37 5.66 21.78
C ASP A 285 7.67 5.84 20.29
N LEU A 286 6.98 5.08 19.42
CA LEU A 286 7.16 5.12 17.96
C LEU A 286 6.96 6.51 17.33
N GLN A 287 6.16 7.36 17.98
CA GLN A 287 5.87 8.73 17.53
C GLN A 287 6.77 9.77 18.20
N SER A 288 7.65 9.36 19.12
CA SER A 288 8.48 10.27 19.89
C SER A 288 9.69 10.76 19.10
N VAL A 289 10.17 11.96 19.45
CA VAL A 289 11.43 12.49 18.91
C VAL A 289 12.62 11.61 19.32
N SER A 290 12.58 11.03 20.52
CA SER A 290 13.63 10.13 21.03
C SER A 290 13.77 8.89 20.13
N PHE A 291 12.65 8.24 19.82
CA PHE A 291 12.60 7.12 18.89
C PHE A 291 13.22 7.47 17.55
N TRP A 292 12.73 8.53 16.89
CA TRP A 292 13.22 8.92 15.56
C TRP A 292 14.70 9.33 15.58
N THR A 293 15.15 9.97 16.66
CA THR A 293 16.56 10.33 16.86
C THR A 293 17.47 9.10 16.90
N ASN A 294 17.03 8.02 17.57
CA ASN A 294 17.77 6.76 17.61
C ASN A 294 17.64 6.00 16.29
N TYR A 295 16.41 5.89 15.76
CA TYR A 295 16.07 5.15 14.55
C TYR A 295 16.83 5.64 13.32
N LEU A 296 16.95 6.97 13.16
CA LEU A 296 17.71 7.60 12.07
C LEU A 296 19.19 7.81 12.42
N ASN A 297 19.65 7.31 13.57
CA ASN A 297 21.03 7.44 14.04
C ASN A 297 21.53 8.91 14.12
N LEU A 298 20.64 9.85 14.48
CA LEU A 298 20.94 11.29 14.45
C LEU A 298 21.93 11.74 15.53
N LYS A 299 22.06 10.98 16.62
CA LYS A 299 23.05 11.25 17.67
C LYS A 299 24.49 11.22 17.14
N ASN A 300 24.75 10.40 16.11
CA ASN A 300 26.04 10.33 15.44
C ASN A 300 26.19 11.37 14.31
N PHE A 301 25.07 11.92 13.82
CA PHE A 301 25.05 12.90 12.73
C PHE A 301 25.68 14.24 13.13
N HIS A 302 25.50 14.68 14.38
CA HIS A 302 26.17 15.87 14.90
C HIS A 302 27.71 15.73 14.86
N ARG A 303 28.29 14.53 15.03
CA ARG A 303 29.74 14.34 14.93
C ARG A 303 30.27 14.47 13.49
N ILE A 304 29.50 14.02 12.50
CA ILE A 304 29.90 14.00 11.08
C ILE A 304 29.70 15.38 10.43
N CYS A 305 28.58 16.07 10.71
CA CYS A 305 28.38 17.41 10.18
C CYS A 305 29.36 18.42 10.79
N PHE A 306 29.67 18.34 12.09
CA PHE A 306 30.67 19.25 12.68
C PHE A 306 32.08 19.03 12.12
N SER A 307 32.47 17.81 11.74
CA SER A 307 33.78 17.56 11.10
C SER A 307 33.79 18.03 9.63
N PHE A 308 32.70 17.79 8.89
CA PHE A 308 32.55 18.25 7.51
C PHE A 308 32.50 19.78 7.42
N PHE A 309 31.69 20.44 8.25
CA PHE A 309 31.64 21.91 8.31
C PHE A 309 32.96 22.50 8.83
N LYS A 310 33.64 21.90 9.82
CA LYS A 310 35.00 22.35 10.19
C LYS A 310 35.99 22.25 9.02
N GLY A 311 35.93 21.20 8.21
CA GLY A 311 36.76 21.03 7.03
C GLY A 311 36.48 22.07 5.94
N VAL A 312 35.20 22.33 5.66
CA VAL A 312 34.72 23.32 4.68
C VAL A 312 35.03 24.76 5.12
N PHE A 313 34.84 25.10 6.40
CA PHE A 313 35.19 26.42 6.92
C PHE A 313 36.71 26.67 6.96
N LYS A 314 37.53 25.61 7.13
CA LYS A 314 39.00 25.72 7.05
C LYS A 314 39.49 25.95 5.62
N THR A 315 38.80 25.39 4.62
CA THR A 315 39.12 25.58 3.20
C THR A 315 38.61 26.93 2.67
N LEU A 316 37.47 27.44 3.17
CA LEU A 316 36.92 28.75 2.79
C LEU A 316 37.67 29.94 3.40
N LYS A 317 38.30 29.79 4.58
CA LYS A 317 39.16 30.84 5.17
C LYS A 317 40.46 31.11 4.38
N ASN A 318 40.87 30.18 3.51
CA ASN A 318 42.15 30.25 2.79
C ASN A 318 41.99 30.59 1.29
N ARG A 319 40.80 31.01 0.84
CA ARG A 319 40.61 31.46 -0.55
C ARG A 319 40.33 32.97 -0.61
N PRO A 320 41.08 33.74 -1.42
CA PRO A 320 40.79 35.15 -1.63
C PRO A 320 39.44 35.33 -2.33
N ILE A 321 38.70 36.36 -1.90
CA ILE A 321 37.36 36.71 -2.37
C ILE A 321 37.47 37.35 -3.75
N SER A 322 37.66 36.54 -4.79
CA SER A 322 37.51 37.00 -6.18
C SER A 322 37.33 35.78 -7.07
N THR A 323 36.10 35.26 -7.13
CA THR A 323 35.49 34.52 -8.26
C THR A 323 34.33 33.68 -7.73
N LEU A 324 33.13 34.25 -7.69
CA LEU A 324 31.90 33.47 -7.80
C LEU A 324 31.05 34.18 -8.86
N GLY A 325 31.28 33.78 -10.11
CA GLY A 325 30.46 34.18 -11.24
C GLY A 325 29.06 33.61 -11.09
N LEU A 326 28.07 34.48 -11.24
CA LEU A 326 26.67 34.14 -11.44
C LEU A 326 26.53 33.34 -12.74
N MET A 327 26.16 32.07 -12.65
CA MET A 327 25.63 31.32 -13.79
C MET A 327 24.10 31.36 -13.71
N ASP A 328 23.58 32.19 -14.61
CA ASP A 328 22.19 32.32 -15.01
C ASP A 328 21.82 31.13 -15.89
N HIS A 329 20.76 30.39 -15.56
CA HIS A 329 20.21 29.33 -16.41
C HIS A 329 18.78 29.70 -16.80
N ARG A 330 18.65 30.09 -18.07
CA ARG A 330 17.38 30.06 -18.83
C ARG A 330 16.95 28.63 -19.09
#